data_AF-A0A956QBU8-F1
#
_entry.id   AF-A0A956QBU8-F1
#
_cell.length_a   1.000
_cell.length_b   1.000
_cell.length_c   1.000
_cell.angle_alpha   90.00
_cell.angle_beta   90.00
_cell.angle_gamma   90.00
#
_symmetry.space_group_name_H-M   'P 1'
#
loop_
_entity.id
_entity.type
_entity.pdbx_description
1 polymer ?
#
loop_
_entity_poly.entity_id
_entity_poly.type
_entity_poly.pdbx_seq_one_letter_code
_entity_poly.pdbx_strand_id
1 'polypeptide(L)'
;MADFLTLEEAAEQLGIDDTTLRRWIKRGKALASRRAGTYLIRATEVDRLRATPPDDEAEPMLSIPRAVKPSRPKSGADELLAQMQERLQRLEEMQSQPAAPDRTGLLEERITELTEELRARDQAIDELEAKLEQQAGDDQVEAAVAASTQPLQARISQLEKDLKASQLELDGYQSKFTRLEAEKVELAGQIRALKNELEKTTTGQLELDRVRSRAEALLVEKEE
;
A
#
# COMPACT_ATOMS: atom_id res chain seq x y z
N MET A 1 19.16 -12.33 1.69
CA MET A 1 18.46 -13.40 0.93
C MET A 1 18.21 -12.83 -0.46
N ALA A 2 18.40 -13.62 -1.53
CA ALA A 2 18.15 -13.12 -2.88
C ALA A 2 16.69 -13.36 -3.22
N ASP A 3 15.88 -12.32 -3.18
CA ASP A 3 14.45 -12.40 -3.48
C ASP A 3 14.29 -12.42 -5.01
N PHE A 4 13.69 -13.50 -5.50
CA PHE A 4 13.39 -13.72 -6.91
C PHE A 4 11.90 -13.50 -7.13
N LEU A 5 11.58 -12.62 -8.07
CA LEU A 5 10.23 -12.28 -8.50
C LEU A 5 9.93 -12.99 -9.82
N THR A 6 8.67 -13.38 -10.00
CA THR A 6 8.18 -13.82 -11.30
C THR A 6 8.13 -12.66 -12.29
N LEU A 7 8.02 -12.96 -13.59
CA LEU A 7 7.89 -11.90 -14.60
C LEU A 7 6.66 -11.01 -14.37
N GLU A 8 5.56 -11.60 -13.92
CA GLU A 8 4.30 -10.90 -13.68
C GLU A 8 4.46 -9.90 -12.53
N GLU A 9 5.01 -10.35 -11.39
CA GLU A 9 5.29 -9.49 -10.24
C GLU A 9 6.32 -8.39 -10.58
N ALA A 10 7.35 -8.72 -11.36
CA ALA A 10 8.36 -7.76 -11.79
C ALA A 10 7.80 -6.72 -12.77
N ALA A 11 6.91 -7.14 -13.67
CA ALA A 11 6.23 -6.25 -14.62
C ALA A 11 5.26 -5.30 -13.89
N GLU A 12 4.51 -5.80 -12.93
CA GLU A 12 3.63 -5.01 -12.06
C GLU A 12 4.43 -3.97 -11.27
N GLN A 13 5.57 -4.35 -10.68
CA GLN A 13 6.43 -3.42 -9.96
C GLN A 13 7.05 -2.33 -10.86
N LEU A 14 7.28 -2.63 -12.13
CA LEU A 14 7.80 -1.67 -13.11
C LEU A 14 6.70 -0.86 -13.81
N GLY A 15 5.42 -1.21 -13.61
CA GLY A 15 4.29 -0.57 -14.30
C GLY A 15 4.31 -0.80 -15.82
N ILE A 16 4.92 -1.90 -16.29
CA ILE A 16 5.02 -2.25 -17.71
C ILE A 16 4.29 -3.56 -18.01
N ASP A 17 3.96 -3.80 -19.28
CA ASP A 17 3.41 -5.08 -19.72
C ASP A 17 4.47 -6.20 -19.72
N ASP A 18 4.06 -7.44 -19.41
CA ASP A 18 4.93 -8.63 -19.40
C ASP A 18 5.61 -8.84 -20.77
N THR A 19 4.95 -8.49 -21.87
CA THR A 19 5.53 -8.62 -23.21
C THR A 19 6.72 -7.68 -23.44
N THR A 20 6.70 -6.49 -22.85
CA THR A 20 7.79 -5.51 -22.89
C THR A 20 8.99 -6.01 -22.09
N LEU A 21 8.74 -6.51 -20.87
CA LEU A 21 9.78 -7.08 -20.02
C LEU A 21 10.46 -8.30 -20.68
N ARG A 22 9.67 -9.18 -21.33
CA ARG A 22 10.20 -10.30 -22.12
C ARG A 22 11.04 -9.83 -23.31
N ARG A 23 10.66 -8.73 -23.97
CA ARG A 23 11.43 -8.15 -25.08
C ARG A 23 12.79 -7.66 -24.59
N TRP A 24 12.84 -7.02 -23.42
CA TRP A 24 14.09 -6.57 -22.81
C TRP A 24 15.00 -7.73 -22.45
N ILE A 25 14.45 -8.81 -21.88
CA ILE A 25 15.23 -10.03 -21.60
C ILE A 25 15.79 -10.63 -22.88
N LYS A 26 14.99 -10.75 -23.95
CA LYS A 26 15.44 -11.28 -25.25
C LYS A 26 16.54 -10.44 -25.89
N ARG A 27 16.51 -9.12 -25.67
CA ARG A 27 17.52 -8.17 -26.17
C ARG A 27 18.73 -8.03 -25.23
N GLY A 28 18.77 -8.75 -24.12
CA GLY A 28 19.85 -8.68 -23.12
C GLY A 28 19.86 -7.38 -22.30
N LYS A 29 18.77 -6.61 -22.34
CA LYS A 29 18.60 -5.34 -21.61
C LYS A 29 18.16 -5.55 -20.14
N ALA A 30 17.66 -6.74 -19.80
CA ALA A 30 17.28 -7.13 -18.45
C ALA A 30 17.82 -8.53 -18.10
N LEU A 31 18.34 -8.71 -16.89
CA LEU A 31 18.87 -10.00 -16.41
C LEU A 31 17.78 -10.85 -15.75
N ALA A 32 17.40 -11.94 -16.42
CA ALA A 32 16.50 -12.95 -15.87
C ALA A 32 17.18 -14.32 -15.77
N SER A 33 16.83 -15.09 -14.75
CA SER A 33 17.22 -16.49 -14.60
C SER A 33 16.03 -17.40 -14.92
N ARG A 34 16.27 -18.51 -15.62
CA ARG A 34 15.22 -19.49 -15.90
C ARG A 34 15.28 -20.63 -14.88
N ARG A 35 14.19 -20.88 -14.15
CA ARG A 35 14.06 -22.02 -13.23
C ARG A 35 12.72 -22.71 -13.49
N ALA A 36 12.74 -24.03 -13.63
CA ALA A 36 11.54 -24.84 -13.86
C ALA A 36 10.63 -24.36 -15.02
N GLY A 37 11.20 -23.74 -16.05
CA GLY A 37 10.47 -23.27 -17.23
C GLY A 37 9.99 -21.82 -17.16
N THR A 38 9.97 -21.20 -15.98
CA THR A 38 9.60 -19.80 -15.74
C THR A 38 10.84 -18.89 -15.65
N TYR A 39 10.67 -17.64 -16.07
CA TYR A 39 11.66 -16.60 -15.88
C TYR A 39 11.47 -15.94 -14.52
N LEU A 40 12.56 -15.81 -13.79
CA LEU A 40 12.64 -15.17 -12.49
C LEU A 40 13.65 -14.03 -12.57
N ILE A 41 13.25 -12.84 -12.12
CA ILE A 41 14.09 -11.65 -12.06
C ILE A 41 14.45 -11.42 -10.59
N ARG A 42 15.68 -10.97 -10.33
CA ARG A 42 16.07 -10.59 -8.96
C ARG A 42 15.46 -9.23 -8.63
N ALA A 43 15.00 -9.04 -7.40
CA ALA A 43 14.49 -7.74 -6.94
C ALA A 43 15.47 -6.59 -7.24
N THR A 44 16.77 -6.82 -7.06
CA THR A 44 17.82 -5.83 -7.37
C THR A 44 17.88 -5.40 -8.84
N GLU A 45 17.50 -6.29 -9.77
CA GLU A 45 17.44 -5.96 -11.20
C GLU A 45 16.17 -5.17 -11.52
N VAL A 46 15.07 -5.43 -10.81
CA VAL A 46 13.84 -4.64 -10.91
C VAL A 46 14.12 -3.20 -10.45
N ASP A 47 14.79 -3.01 -9.32
CA ASP A 47 15.19 -1.68 -8.83
C ASP A 47 16.09 -0.94 -9.82
N ARG A 48 17.02 -1.65 -10.46
CA ARG A 48 17.87 -1.08 -11.52
C ARG A 48 17.06 -0.64 -12.74
N LEU A 49 16.15 -1.48 -13.22
CA LEU A 49 15.31 -1.16 -14.38
C LEU A 49 14.34 0.00 -14.08
N ARG A 50 13.92 0.16 -12.83
CA ARG A 50 13.14 1.31 -12.37
C ARG A 50 13.98 2.59 -12.37
N ALA A 51 15.23 2.52 -11.92
CA ALA A 51 16.13 3.67 -11.87
C ALA A 51 16.65 4.09 -13.25
N THR A 52 16.79 3.16 -14.19
CA THR A 52 17.25 3.43 -15.55
C THR A 52 16.52 2.52 -16.53
N PRO A 53 15.31 2.90 -16.99
CA PRO A 53 14.59 2.12 -17.98
C PRO A 53 15.36 2.15 -19.30
N PRO A 54 15.53 1.01 -19.99
CA PRO A 54 16.21 0.99 -21.26
C PRO A 54 15.36 1.65 -22.36
N ASP A 55 15.97 2.58 -23.11
CA ASP A 55 15.32 3.24 -24.25
C ASP A 55 14.82 2.20 -25.28
N ASP A 56 13.52 2.24 -25.59
CA ASP A 56 12.86 1.42 -26.61
C ASP A 56 12.52 2.30 -27.84
N GLU A 57 13.51 3.05 -28.33
CA GLU A 57 13.46 3.71 -29.64
C GLU A 57 13.45 2.61 -30.74
N ALA A 58 12.35 2.52 -31.47
CA ALA A 58 12.14 1.56 -32.53
C ALA A 58 12.84 2.01 -33.83
N GLU A 59 14.05 1.53 -34.10
CA GLU A 59 14.66 1.68 -35.43
C GLU A 59 14.14 0.59 -36.41
N PRO A 60 13.61 0.96 -37.60
CA PRO A 60 13.27 0.01 -38.64
C PRO A 60 14.51 -0.42 -39.45
N MET A 61 14.67 -1.72 -39.68
CA MET A 61 15.81 -2.29 -40.41
C MET A 61 15.84 -1.85 -41.89
N LEU A 62 16.90 -1.16 -42.30
CA LEU A 62 17.21 -0.87 -43.71
C LEU A 62 18.13 -1.94 -44.31
N SER A 63 17.67 -2.61 -45.37
CA SER A 63 18.48 -3.51 -46.21
C SER A 63 19.06 -2.75 -47.41
N ILE A 64 20.38 -2.73 -47.59
CA ILE A 64 21.05 -2.06 -48.72
C ILE A 64 21.43 -3.09 -49.80
N PRO A 65 21.07 -2.91 -51.10
CA PRO A 65 21.58 -3.75 -52.18
C PRO A 65 22.95 -3.26 -52.71
N ARG A 66 23.81 -4.20 -53.11
CA ARG A 66 25.23 -4.00 -53.48
C ARG A 66 25.41 -3.61 -54.96
N ALA A 67 26.17 -2.55 -55.23
CA ALA A 67 26.43 -2.04 -56.58
C ALA A 67 27.47 -2.87 -57.38
N VAL A 68 27.21 -3.07 -58.67
CA VAL A 68 28.12 -3.68 -59.66
C VAL A 68 28.92 -2.59 -60.36
N LYS A 69 30.24 -2.79 -60.54
CA LYS A 69 31.15 -1.85 -61.23
C LYS A 69 31.16 -2.11 -62.75
N PRO A 70 31.20 -1.09 -63.62
CA PRO A 70 31.31 -1.29 -65.06
C PRO A 70 32.76 -1.42 -65.53
N SER A 71 32.96 -2.23 -66.57
CA SER A 71 34.19 -2.45 -67.32
C SER A 71 34.39 -1.39 -68.42
N ARG A 72 35.65 -1.00 -68.68
CA ARG A 72 36.07 -0.14 -69.81
C ARG A 72 36.46 -0.98 -71.04
N PRO A 73 36.19 -0.50 -72.26
CA PRO A 73 37.06 -0.76 -73.41
C PRO A 73 37.60 0.53 -74.06
N LYS A 74 38.33 0.37 -75.17
CA LYS A 74 39.42 1.21 -75.71
C LYS A 74 39.07 1.81 -77.09
N SER A 75 39.21 3.13 -77.30
CA SER A 75 39.61 3.79 -78.55
C SER A 75 40.09 5.23 -78.27
N GLY A 76 41.39 5.51 -78.41
CA GLY A 76 42.07 6.54 -77.59
C GLY A 76 41.93 8.03 -77.96
N ALA A 77 41.35 8.42 -79.09
CA ALA A 77 41.33 9.83 -79.51
C ALA A 77 39.92 10.35 -79.76
N ASP A 78 39.14 9.68 -80.62
CA ASP A 78 37.76 10.10 -80.90
C ASP A 78 36.81 9.82 -79.73
N GLU A 79 37.03 8.73 -79.00
CA GLU A 79 36.27 8.44 -77.78
C GLU A 79 36.64 9.41 -76.64
N LEU A 80 37.86 9.96 -76.68
CA LEU A 80 38.34 10.91 -75.69
C LEU A 80 37.79 12.31 -75.98
N LEU A 81 37.70 12.70 -77.25
CA LEU A 81 36.98 13.89 -77.71
C LEU A 81 35.48 13.81 -77.43
N ALA A 82 34.85 12.67 -77.73
CA ALA A 82 33.45 12.42 -77.41
C ALA A 82 33.21 12.41 -75.89
N GLN A 83 34.08 11.77 -75.10
CA GLN A 83 34.01 11.82 -73.64
C GLN A 83 34.25 13.23 -73.10
N MET A 84 35.12 14.04 -73.71
CA MET A 84 35.33 15.42 -73.30
C MET A 84 34.13 16.31 -73.64
N GLN A 85 33.52 16.12 -74.80
CA GLN A 85 32.29 16.82 -75.19
C GLN A 85 31.10 16.41 -74.31
N GLU A 86 30.94 15.11 -74.04
CA GLU A 86 29.92 14.60 -73.11
C GLU A 86 30.19 15.09 -71.68
N ARG A 87 31.46 15.21 -71.27
CA ARG A 87 31.82 15.75 -69.97
C ARG A 87 31.59 17.25 -69.86
N LEU A 88 31.76 18.00 -70.95
CA LEU A 88 31.38 19.41 -71.04
C LEU A 88 29.87 19.58 -71.00
N GLN A 89 29.11 18.79 -71.75
CA GLN A 89 27.65 18.78 -71.69
C GLN A 89 27.15 18.39 -70.31
N ARG A 90 27.72 17.37 -69.65
CA ARG A 90 27.38 17.03 -68.26
C ARG A 90 27.73 18.12 -67.26
N LEU A 91 28.80 18.87 -67.50
CA LEU A 91 29.16 20.02 -66.65
C LEU A 91 28.20 21.20 -66.88
N GLU A 92 27.82 21.45 -68.13
CA GLU A 92 26.80 22.44 -68.48
C GLU A 92 25.42 22.03 -67.92
N GLU A 93 25.06 20.75 -67.97
CA GLU A 93 23.84 20.20 -67.36
C GLU A 93 23.90 20.21 -65.84
N MET A 94 25.06 19.98 -65.21
CA MET A 94 25.25 20.15 -63.76
C MET A 94 25.21 21.62 -63.33
N GLN A 95 25.65 22.55 -64.19
CA GLN A 95 25.55 23.99 -63.95
C GLN A 95 24.15 24.54 -64.26
N SER A 96 23.41 23.87 -65.15
CA SER A 96 22.01 24.17 -65.50
C SER A 96 21.00 23.40 -64.63
N GLN A 97 21.46 22.48 -63.79
CA GLN A 97 20.64 21.89 -62.74
C GLN A 97 20.26 23.00 -61.76
N PRO A 98 18.96 23.13 -61.39
CA PRO A 98 18.59 24.05 -60.33
C PRO A 98 19.43 23.72 -59.10
N ALA A 99 19.99 24.76 -58.47
CA ALA A 99 20.76 24.62 -57.24
C ALA A 99 20.02 23.65 -56.31
N ALA A 100 20.75 22.68 -55.74
CA ALA A 100 20.21 21.69 -54.82
C ALA A 100 19.23 22.38 -53.85
N PRO A 101 18.05 21.79 -53.57
CA PRO A 101 17.04 22.44 -52.74
C PRO A 101 17.71 22.97 -51.48
N ASP A 102 17.40 24.21 -51.12
CA ASP A 102 18.02 24.98 -50.04
C ASP A 102 17.87 24.24 -48.70
N ARG A 103 18.72 23.24 -48.50
CA ARG A 103 18.75 22.35 -47.33
C ARG A 103 19.05 23.17 -46.08
N THR A 104 19.78 24.26 -46.23
CA THR A 104 20.04 25.25 -45.20
C THR A 104 18.74 25.92 -44.74
N GLY A 105 17.92 26.44 -45.67
CA GLY A 105 16.61 27.00 -45.32
C GLY A 105 15.66 26.00 -44.65
N LEU A 106 15.61 24.75 -45.14
CA LEU A 106 14.77 23.70 -44.53
C LEU A 106 15.24 23.30 -43.12
N LEU A 107 16.55 23.32 -42.86
CA LEU A 107 17.10 23.05 -41.53
C LEU A 107 16.85 24.22 -40.58
N GLU A 108 16.95 25.46 -41.05
CA GLU A 108 16.64 26.65 -40.28
C GLU A 108 15.16 26.69 -39.88
N GLU A 109 14.25 26.38 -40.82
CA GLU A 109 12.82 26.22 -40.56
C GLU A 109 12.56 25.14 -39.50
N ARG A 110 13.21 23.98 -39.64
CA ARG A 110 13.09 22.90 -38.66
C ARG A 110 13.64 23.26 -37.27
N ILE A 111 14.72 24.04 -37.22
CA ILE A 111 15.28 24.55 -35.96
C ILE A 111 14.28 25.51 -35.31
N THR A 112 13.64 26.39 -36.09
CA THR A 112 12.62 27.31 -35.55
C THR A 112 11.42 26.56 -34.99
N GLU A 113 10.88 25.57 -35.72
CA GLU A 113 9.78 24.72 -35.25
C GLU A 113 10.12 24.01 -33.94
N LEU A 114 11.28 23.34 -33.88
CA LEU A 114 11.71 22.63 -32.68
C LEU A 114 11.94 23.58 -31.50
N THR A 115 12.38 24.80 -31.75
CA THR A 115 12.57 25.82 -30.71
C THR A 115 11.23 26.27 -30.13
N GLU A 116 10.21 26.43 -30.98
CA GLU A 116 8.85 26.76 -30.55
C GLU A 116 8.19 25.60 -29.79
N GLU A 117 8.36 24.36 -30.26
CA GLU A 117 7.88 23.16 -29.56
C GLU A 117 8.53 23.01 -28.18
N LEU A 118 9.84 23.21 -28.06
CA LEU A 118 10.53 23.17 -26.78
C LEU A 118 9.99 24.24 -25.82
N ARG A 119 9.81 25.47 -26.31
CA ARG A 119 9.24 26.56 -25.50
C ARG A 119 7.82 26.27 -25.02
N ALA A 120 6.98 25.67 -25.87
CA ALA A 120 5.63 25.28 -25.49
C ALA A 120 5.64 24.15 -24.44
N ARG A 121 6.60 23.20 -24.56
CA ARG A 121 6.78 22.14 -23.56
C ARG A 121 7.27 22.69 -22.23
N ASP A 122 8.20 23.65 -22.23
CA ASP A 122 8.68 24.29 -21.00
C ASP A 122 7.54 25.00 -20.27
N GLN A 123 6.68 25.72 -20.98
CA GLN A 123 5.48 26.33 -20.39
C GLN A 123 4.51 25.30 -19.80
N ALA A 124 4.33 24.16 -20.47
CA ALA A 124 3.49 23.08 -19.95
C ALA A 124 4.10 22.43 -18.70
N ILE A 125 5.43 22.32 -18.63
CA ILE A 125 6.14 21.84 -17.44
C ILE A 125 5.92 22.81 -16.28
N ASP A 126 6.14 24.11 -16.48
CA ASP A 126 5.91 25.14 -15.46
C ASP A 126 4.46 25.10 -14.91
N GLU A 127 3.47 24.93 -15.79
CA GLU A 127 2.08 24.79 -15.38
C GLU A 127 1.79 23.51 -14.59
N LEU A 128 2.43 22.40 -14.96
CA LEU A 128 2.29 21.13 -14.25
C LEU A 128 2.99 21.17 -12.89
N GLU A 129 4.16 21.81 -12.80
CA GLU A 129 4.87 22.04 -11.55
C GLU A 129 4.05 22.92 -10.60
N ALA A 130 3.45 24.02 -11.09
CA ALA A 130 2.57 24.85 -10.28
C ALA A 130 1.33 24.11 -9.76
N LYS A 131 0.75 23.22 -10.58
CA LYS A 131 -0.38 22.37 -10.16
C LYS A 131 0.05 21.31 -9.14
N LEU A 132 1.24 20.73 -9.31
CA LEU A 132 1.81 19.78 -8.35
C LEU A 132 2.11 20.47 -7.03
N GLU A 133 2.69 21.66 -7.01
CA GLU A 133 2.95 22.45 -5.80
C GLU A 133 1.64 22.79 -5.05
N GLN A 134 0.58 23.14 -5.80
CA GLN A 134 -0.73 23.43 -5.22
C GLN A 134 -1.43 22.17 -4.64
N GLN A 135 -1.12 20.99 -5.20
CA GLN A 135 -1.69 19.71 -4.78
C GLN A 135 -0.84 18.99 -3.72
N ALA A 136 0.47 19.26 -3.70
CA ALA A 136 1.45 18.83 -2.71
C ALA A 136 1.46 19.73 -1.46
N GLY A 137 0.30 20.30 -1.12
CA GLY A 137 0.07 20.85 0.20
C GLY A 137 0.00 19.71 1.21
N ASP A 138 1.13 19.09 1.52
CA ASP A 138 1.29 18.13 2.62
C ASP A 138 0.71 18.71 3.92
N ASP A 139 0.77 20.04 4.09
CA ASP A 139 0.14 20.80 5.16
C ASP A 139 -1.39 20.65 5.23
N GLN A 140 -2.11 20.51 4.10
CA GLN A 140 -3.56 20.31 4.10
C GLN A 140 -3.93 18.87 4.50
N VAL A 141 -3.13 17.89 4.06
CA VAL A 141 -3.32 16.49 4.46
C VAL A 141 -2.98 16.33 5.94
N GLU A 142 -1.86 16.89 6.40
CA GLU A 142 -1.45 16.87 7.80
C GLU A 142 -2.44 17.62 8.69
N ALA A 143 -2.94 18.79 8.27
CA ALA A 143 -3.98 19.50 9.00
C ALA A 143 -5.31 18.72 9.04
N ALA A 144 -5.73 18.08 7.94
CA ALA A 144 -6.94 17.26 7.91
C ALA A 144 -6.81 16.00 8.79
N VAL A 145 -5.65 15.36 8.75
CA VAL A 145 -5.32 14.21 9.61
C VAL A 145 -5.29 14.65 11.06
N ALA A 146 -4.64 15.76 11.41
CA ALA A 146 -4.61 16.30 12.76
C ALA A 146 -6.03 16.65 13.27
N ALA A 147 -6.84 17.32 12.44
CA ALA A 147 -8.22 17.69 12.75
C ALA A 147 -9.12 16.48 13.02
N SER A 148 -8.86 15.35 12.35
CA SER A 148 -9.59 14.09 12.57
C SER A 148 -9.03 13.30 13.77
N THR A 149 -7.71 13.28 13.94
CA THR A 149 -7.04 12.37 14.88
C THR A 149 -7.04 12.90 16.31
N GLN A 150 -6.89 14.22 16.50
CA GLN A 150 -6.90 14.84 17.83
C GLN A 150 -8.21 14.65 18.62
N PRO A 151 -9.41 14.87 18.06
CA PRO A 151 -10.66 14.63 18.81
C PRO A 151 -10.86 13.16 19.14
N LEU A 152 -10.43 12.24 18.27
CA LEU A 152 -10.47 10.81 18.52
C LEU A 152 -9.54 10.43 19.68
N GLN A 153 -8.31 10.95 19.70
CA GLN A 153 -7.38 10.74 20.83
C GLN A 153 -7.96 11.29 22.14
N ALA A 154 -8.51 12.51 22.13
CA ALA A 154 -9.16 13.09 23.31
C ALA A 154 -10.33 12.22 23.78
N ARG A 155 -11.13 11.67 22.85
CA ARG A 155 -12.23 10.77 23.18
C ARG A 155 -11.74 9.45 23.76
N ILE A 156 -10.66 8.87 23.22
CA ILE A 156 -10.04 7.66 23.75
C ILE A 156 -9.57 7.90 25.19
N SER A 157 -8.83 8.97 25.45
CA SER A 157 -8.37 9.30 26.81
C SER A 157 -9.52 9.49 27.80
N GLN A 158 -10.63 10.10 27.37
CA GLN A 158 -11.81 10.24 28.21
C GLN A 158 -12.46 8.89 28.50
N LEU A 159 -12.63 8.03 27.49
CA LEU A 159 -13.18 6.69 27.67
C LEU A 159 -12.31 5.83 28.59
N GLU A 160 -10.99 5.93 28.51
CA GLU A 160 -10.07 5.24 29.42
C GLU A 160 -10.24 5.70 30.87
N LYS A 161 -10.46 7.01 31.08
CA LYS A 161 -10.72 7.57 32.41
C LYS A 161 -12.05 7.07 32.97
N ASP A 162 -13.11 7.07 32.15
CA ASP A 162 -14.44 6.62 32.56
C ASP A 162 -14.47 5.10 32.83
N LEU A 163 -13.70 4.32 32.05
CA LEU A 163 -13.54 2.89 32.27
C LEU A 163 -12.86 2.60 33.62
N LYS A 164 -11.78 3.32 33.95
CA LYS A 164 -11.10 3.21 35.25
C LYS A 164 -12.02 3.59 36.42
N ALA A 165 -12.79 4.66 36.27
CA ALA A 165 -13.76 5.07 37.30
C ALA A 165 -14.84 3.99 37.52
N SER A 166 -15.38 3.45 36.43
CA SER A 166 -16.39 2.39 36.49
C SER A 166 -15.85 1.10 37.11
N GLN A 167 -14.59 0.74 36.84
CA GLN A 167 -13.93 -0.41 37.47
C GLN A 167 -13.81 -0.23 38.99
N LEU A 168 -13.41 0.95 39.45
CA LEU A 168 -13.33 1.26 40.88
C LEU A 168 -14.69 1.15 41.58
N GLU A 169 -15.75 1.65 40.93
CA GLU A 169 -17.12 1.52 41.46
C GLU A 169 -17.55 0.05 41.55
N LEU A 170 -17.24 -0.74 40.51
CA LEU A 170 -17.57 -2.16 40.47
C LEU A 170 -16.86 -2.95 41.57
N ASP A 171 -15.58 -2.69 41.82
CA ASP A 171 -14.82 -3.26 42.94
C ASP A 171 -15.45 -2.88 44.29
N GLY A 172 -15.94 -1.63 44.40
CA GLY A 172 -16.70 -1.16 45.55
C GLY A 172 -18.01 -1.91 45.76
N TYR A 173 -18.77 -2.17 44.70
CA TYR A 173 -20.00 -2.97 44.76
C TYR A 173 -19.72 -4.43 45.09
N GLN A 174 -18.68 -5.03 44.53
CA GLN A 174 -18.28 -6.40 44.84
C GLN A 174 -17.91 -6.54 46.33
N SER A 175 -17.16 -5.57 46.87
CA SER A 175 -16.81 -5.54 48.30
C SER A 175 -18.02 -5.39 49.22
N LYS A 176 -19.02 -4.60 48.81
CA LYS A 176 -20.30 -4.50 49.55
C LYS A 176 -21.08 -5.80 49.47
N PHE A 177 -21.11 -6.44 48.30
CA PHE A 177 -21.82 -7.69 48.08
C PHE A 177 -21.25 -8.82 48.95
N THR A 178 -19.92 -8.96 48.99
CA THR A 178 -19.27 -9.99 49.84
C THR A 178 -19.55 -9.76 51.33
N ARG A 179 -19.57 -8.49 51.77
CA ARG A 179 -19.94 -8.14 53.15
C ARG A 179 -21.40 -8.51 53.46
N LEU A 180 -22.33 -8.18 52.58
CA LEU A 180 -23.75 -8.50 52.77
C LEU A 180 -24.00 -10.01 52.76
N GLU A 181 -23.29 -10.77 51.93
CA GLU A 181 -23.41 -12.23 51.93
C GLU A 181 -22.88 -12.83 53.23
N ALA A 182 -21.78 -12.29 53.79
CA ALA A 182 -21.28 -12.70 55.10
C ALA A 182 -22.29 -12.40 56.22
N GLU A 183 -22.87 -11.19 56.24
CA GLU A 183 -23.89 -10.78 57.22
C GLU A 183 -25.14 -11.67 57.15
N LYS A 184 -25.60 -12.00 55.94
CA LYS A 184 -26.71 -12.92 55.71
C LYS A 184 -26.42 -14.32 56.28
N VAL A 185 -25.21 -14.84 56.10
CA VAL A 185 -24.80 -16.13 56.68
C VAL A 185 -24.79 -16.08 58.20
N GLU A 186 -24.27 -14.99 58.78
CA GLU A 186 -24.26 -14.77 60.22
C GLU A 186 -25.68 -14.73 60.80
N LEU A 187 -26.56 -13.90 60.23
CA LEU A 187 -27.97 -13.80 60.64
C LEU A 187 -28.68 -15.15 60.51
N ALA A 188 -28.44 -15.91 59.45
CA ALA A 188 -29.00 -17.26 59.29
C ALA A 188 -28.50 -18.22 60.39
N GLY A 189 -27.29 -18.03 60.89
CA GLY A 189 -26.76 -18.74 62.06
C GLY A 189 -27.45 -18.33 63.36
N GLN A 190 -27.61 -17.03 63.59
CA GLN A 190 -28.31 -16.49 64.76
C GLN A 190 -29.77 -16.95 64.82
N ILE A 191 -30.49 -16.94 63.70
CA ILE A 191 -31.86 -17.44 63.60
C ILE A 191 -31.93 -18.93 63.99
N ARG A 192 -30.98 -19.74 63.52
CA ARG A 192 -30.91 -21.17 63.90
C ARG A 192 -30.67 -21.35 65.40
N ALA A 193 -29.78 -20.56 65.98
CA ALA A 193 -29.50 -20.60 67.42
C ALA A 193 -30.74 -20.23 68.25
N LEU A 194 -31.38 -19.11 67.93
CA LEU A 194 -32.60 -18.66 68.60
C LEU A 194 -33.74 -19.66 68.46
N LYS A 195 -33.89 -20.29 67.29
CA LYS A 195 -34.89 -21.35 67.09
C LYS A 195 -34.63 -22.54 68.01
N ASN A 196 -33.39 -23.00 68.12
CA ASN A 196 -33.02 -24.10 69.00
C ASN A 196 -33.25 -23.76 70.49
N GLU A 197 -32.94 -22.52 70.90
CA GLU A 197 -33.22 -22.05 72.26
C GLU A 197 -34.72 -22.02 72.55
N LEU A 198 -35.52 -21.49 71.62
CA LEU A 198 -36.98 -21.46 71.74
C LEU A 198 -37.57 -22.88 71.86
N GLU A 199 -37.08 -23.83 71.06
CA GLU A 199 -37.49 -25.24 71.15
C GLU A 199 -37.18 -25.83 72.53
N LYS A 200 -35.98 -25.61 73.07
CA LYS A 200 -35.58 -26.07 74.42
C LYS A 200 -36.46 -25.48 75.51
N THR A 201 -36.72 -24.18 75.48
CA THR A 201 -37.59 -23.52 76.46
C THR A 201 -39.01 -24.06 76.37
N THR A 202 -39.52 -24.28 75.15
CA THR A 202 -40.87 -24.84 74.94
C THR A 202 -40.98 -26.25 75.51
N THR A 203 -39.98 -27.12 75.28
CA THR A 203 -39.97 -28.47 75.87
C THR A 203 -39.89 -28.43 77.40
N GLY A 204 -39.07 -27.56 77.98
CA GLY A 204 -38.97 -27.40 79.43
C GLY A 204 -40.27 -26.88 80.06
N GLN A 205 -40.96 -25.96 79.38
CA GLN A 205 -42.28 -25.46 79.79
C GLN A 205 -43.31 -26.61 79.87
N LEU A 206 -43.36 -27.46 78.83
CA LEU A 206 -44.27 -28.62 78.79
C LEU A 206 -43.98 -29.63 79.90
N GLU A 207 -42.70 -29.84 80.25
CA GLU A 207 -42.32 -30.71 81.37
C GLU A 207 -42.74 -30.11 82.72
N LEU A 208 -42.53 -28.81 82.93
CA LEU A 208 -42.98 -28.11 84.13
C LEU A 208 -44.49 -28.19 84.32
N ASP A 209 -45.26 -27.98 83.25
CA ASP A 209 -46.72 -28.06 83.28
C ASP A 209 -47.18 -29.48 83.66
N ARG A 210 -46.55 -30.53 83.11
CA ARG A 210 -46.82 -31.92 83.51
C ARG A 210 -46.52 -32.19 84.98
N VAL A 211 -45.40 -31.68 85.49
CA VAL A 211 -45.03 -31.84 86.90
C VAL A 211 -46.02 -31.11 87.81
N ARG A 212 -46.43 -29.89 87.44
CA ARG A 212 -47.46 -29.13 88.18
C ARG A 212 -48.78 -29.88 88.23
N SER A 213 -49.30 -30.33 87.09
CA SER A 213 -50.55 -31.11 87.06
C SER A 213 -50.47 -32.38 87.92
N ARG A 214 -49.31 -33.05 87.94
CA ARG A 214 -49.09 -34.22 88.81
C ARG A 214 -49.06 -33.85 90.30
N ALA A 215 -48.41 -32.74 90.65
CA ALA A 215 -48.36 -32.26 92.03
C ALA A 215 -49.75 -31.83 92.53
N GLU A 216 -50.53 -31.15 91.69
CA GLU A 216 -51.93 -30.79 91.96
C GLU A 216 -52.79 -32.04 92.19
N ALA A 217 -52.67 -33.07 91.35
CA ALA A 217 -53.40 -34.33 91.53
C ALA A 217 -53.07 -35.02 92.87
N LEU A 218 -51.79 -35.04 93.28
CA LEU A 218 -51.37 -35.62 94.55
C LEU A 218 -51.81 -34.81 95.79
N LEU A 219 -52.01 -33.50 95.64
CA LEU A 219 -52.55 -32.66 96.71
C LEU A 219 -54.04 -32.95 96.93
N VAL A 220 -54.81 -33.09 95.84
CA VAL A 220 -56.23 -33.47 95.89
C VAL A 220 -56.39 -34.85 96.56
N GLU A 221 -55.56 -35.84 96.19
CA GLU A 221 -55.60 -37.18 96.78
C GLU A 221 -55.24 -37.20 98.29
N LYS A 222 -54.54 -36.19 98.79
CA LYS A 222 -54.18 -36.08 100.22
C LYS A 222 -55.19 -35.30 101.05
N GLU A 223 -56.12 -34.58 100.43
CA GLU A 223 -57.17 -33.80 101.09
C GLU A 223 -58.50 -34.57 101.21
N GLU A 224 -58.62 -35.76 100.60
CA GLU A 224 -59.72 -36.73 100.77
C GLU A 224 -59.44 -37.77 101.87
#